data_AF-A0A9W4MHQ2-F1
#
_entry.id   AF-A0A9W4MHQ2-F1
#
_cell.length_a   1.000
_cell.length_b   1.000
_cell.length_c   1.000
_cell.angle_alpha   90.00
_cell.angle_beta   90.00
_cell.angle_gamma   90.00
#
_symmetry.space_group_name_H-M   'P 1'
#
loop_
_entity.id
_entity.type
_entity.pdbx_description
1 polymer ?
#
loop_
_entity_poly.entity_id
_entity_poly.type
_entity_poly.pdbx_seq_one_letter_code
_entity_poly.pdbx_strand_id
1 'polypeptide(L)'
;MHELLELTMRGVLLGVTYGLLAFPISLLFIATDTVDLAVGGYAVLAGAIAMFGGEAYGPAVGIALGLLAAIAASSIVGCISLALSRRPKNDPLALVLASFGFALFIDSFVLTSFGKDPFIRQPFAEFWTIFGMRISPQAGINVAIGLVLVLLLYILLYRTAWGRDMRASATNEVAAKLAGIPVRRLQFGTFMLAGALAGLAGILVLYTAGMDFASGMHLTLAGFGAAIVFGLNGPLRGLLGGLAIGIVETISAGYASGAIATLVPLAFIFGVLTFSASGRQVATGSRA
;
A
#
# COMPACT_ATOMS: atom_id res chain seq x y z
N MET A 1 13.29 29.17 7.87
CA MET A 1 13.36 28.05 8.85
C MET A 1 11.98 27.47 9.17
N HIS A 2 10.94 28.29 9.35
CA HIS A 2 9.57 27.78 9.59
C HIS A 2 9.00 26.96 8.43
N GLU A 3 9.20 27.36 7.16
CA GLU A 3 8.70 26.60 6.00
C GLU A 3 9.32 25.19 5.89
N LEU A 4 10.63 25.06 6.12
CA LEU A 4 11.30 23.75 6.03
C LEU A 4 10.82 22.81 7.14
N LEU A 5 10.59 23.33 8.34
CA LEU A 5 10.07 22.56 9.47
C LEU A 5 8.61 22.14 9.22
N GLU A 6 7.79 23.02 8.64
CA GLU A 6 6.42 22.71 8.25
C GLU A 6 6.36 21.67 7.12
N LEU A 7 7.19 21.81 6.09
CA LEU A 7 7.31 20.84 4.98
C LEU A 7 7.76 19.48 5.49
N THR A 8 8.75 19.43 6.39
CA THR A 8 9.22 18.16 6.98
C THR A 8 8.13 17.49 7.79
N MET A 9 7.37 18.25 8.60
CA MET A 9 6.25 17.73 9.37
C MET A 9 5.15 17.19 8.44
N ARG A 10 4.74 17.95 7.41
CA ARG A 10 3.79 17.46 6.39
C ARG A 10 4.32 16.21 5.67
N GLY A 11 5.62 16.14 5.43
CA GLY A 11 6.30 15.01 4.82
C GLY A 11 6.27 13.75 5.67
N VAL A 12 6.46 13.89 6.98
CA VAL A 12 6.29 12.78 7.92
C VAL A 12 4.86 12.27 7.88
N LEU A 13 3.86 13.16 7.79
CA LEU A 13 2.45 12.77 7.74
C LEU A 13 2.10 12.01 6.46
N LEU A 14 2.51 12.53 5.30
CA LEU A 14 2.35 11.83 4.02
C LEU A 14 3.16 10.54 3.98
N GLY A 15 4.33 10.52 4.62
CA GLY A 15 5.18 9.35 4.68
C GLY A 15 4.58 8.22 5.51
N VAL A 16 3.85 8.53 6.58
CA VAL A 16 3.08 7.52 7.33
C VAL A 16 1.97 6.92 6.45
N THR A 17 1.30 7.74 5.63
CA THR A 17 0.27 7.22 4.71
C THR A 17 0.85 6.33 3.60
N TYR A 18 2.00 6.69 3.03
CA TYR A 18 2.70 5.81 2.09
C TYR A 18 3.26 4.55 2.76
N GLY A 19 3.71 4.66 4.01
CA GLY A 19 4.11 3.51 4.82
C GLY A 19 2.96 2.53 5.08
N LEU A 20 1.75 3.04 5.31
CA LEU A 20 0.54 2.22 5.42
C LEU A 20 0.24 1.45 4.12
N LEU A 21 0.42 2.08 2.96
CA LEU A 21 0.27 1.43 1.65
C LEU A 21 1.41 0.44 1.35
N ALA A 22 2.58 0.59 1.96
CA ALA A 22 3.69 -0.36 1.83
C ALA A 22 3.40 -1.71 2.52
N PHE A 23 2.53 -1.74 3.53
CA PHE A 23 2.20 -2.97 4.26
C PHE A 23 1.54 -4.06 3.42
N PRO A 24 0.42 -3.81 2.69
CA PRO A 24 -0.18 -4.83 1.84
C PRO A 24 0.77 -5.31 0.74
N ILE A 25 1.58 -4.41 0.18
CA ILE A 25 2.58 -4.75 -0.85
C ILE A 25 3.65 -5.68 -0.28
N SER A 26 4.21 -5.34 0.89
CA SER A 26 5.20 -6.18 1.57
C SER A 26 4.63 -7.54 1.95
N LEU A 27 3.37 -7.56 2.40
CA LEU A 27 2.68 -8.79 2.79
C LEU A 27 2.45 -9.72 1.59
N LEU A 28 1.99 -9.19 0.47
CA LEU A 28 1.82 -9.95 -0.77
C LEU A 28 3.16 -10.47 -1.29
N PHE A 29 4.19 -9.63 -1.30
CA PHE A 29 5.53 -10.03 -1.72
C PHE A 29 6.07 -11.20 -0.88
N ILE A 30 5.89 -11.16 0.44
CA ILE A 30 6.31 -12.27 1.32
C ILE A 30 5.53 -13.57 1.03
N ALA A 31 4.31 -13.51 0.47
CA ALA A 31 3.51 -14.72 0.21
C ALA A 31 3.66 -15.28 -1.21
N THR A 32 3.85 -14.41 -2.21
CA THR A 32 3.78 -14.79 -3.63
C THR A 32 5.05 -14.46 -4.42
N ASP A 33 6.06 -13.83 -3.80
CA ASP A 33 7.30 -13.36 -4.43
C ASP A 33 7.05 -12.48 -5.68
N THR A 34 5.87 -11.87 -5.74
CA THR A 34 5.37 -11.07 -6.85
C THR A 34 4.68 -9.84 -6.32
N VAL A 35 4.66 -8.79 -7.15
CA VAL A 35 4.09 -7.50 -6.80
C VAL A 35 2.69 -7.39 -7.40
N ASP A 36 1.73 -7.02 -6.58
CA ASP A 36 0.38 -6.70 -7.01
C ASP A 36 0.26 -5.20 -7.27
N LEU A 37 0.01 -4.82 -8.53
CA LEU A 37 -0.13 -3.42 -8.93
C LEU A 37 -1.54 -2.85 -8.68
N ALA A 38 -2.50 -3.68 -8.30
CA ALA A 38 -3.87 -3.26 -8.01
C ALA A 38 -4.07 -2.76 -6.57
N VAL A 39 -3.05 -2.81 -5.72
CA VAL A 39 -3.14 -2.42 -4.30
C VAL A 39 -3.66 -1.00 -4.10
N GLY A 40 -3.15 -0.03 -4.86
CA GLY A 40 -3.63 1.35 -4.83
C GLY A 40 -5.06 1.49 -5.37
N GLY A 41 -5.44 0.67 -6.35
CA GLY A 41 -6.83 0.57 -6.81
C GLY A 41 -7.77 0.10 -5.70
N TYR A 42 -7.37 -0.89 -4.88
CA TYR A 42 -8.16 -1.32 -3.71
C TYR A 42 -8.33 -0.19 -2.69
N ALA A 43 -7.26 0.57 -2.47
CA ALA A 43 -7.29 1.72 -1.58
C ALA A 43 -8.27 2.80 -2.08
N VAL A 44 -8.27 3.08 -3.38
CA VAL A 44 -9.18 4.03 -4.01
C VAL A 44 -10.63 3.55 -3.98
N LEU A 45 -10.88 2.29 -4.32
CA LEU A 45 -12.20 1.68 -4.26
C LEU A 45 -12.78 1.74 -2.83
N ALA A 46 -11.95 1.44 -1.83
CA ALA A 46 -12.36 1.50 -0.43
C ALA A 46 -12.70 2.93 0.00
N GLY A 47 -11.87 3.90 -0.39
CA GLY A 47 -12.09 5.32 -0.12
C GLY A 47 -13.40 5.80 -0.74
N ALA A 48 -13.61 5.53 -2.02
CA ALA A 48 -14.83 5.90 -2.74
C ALA A 48 -16.08 5.34 -2.03
N ILE A 49 -16.13 4.04 -1.80
CA ILE A 49 -17.30 3.40 -1.18
C ILE A 49 -17.49 3.86 0.27
N ALA A 50 -16.40 4.09 1.01
CA ALA A 50 -16.49 4.62 2.37
C ALA A 50 -17.09 6.02 2.41
N MET A 51 -16.81 6.84 1.40
CA MET A 51 -17.38 8.17 1.28
C MET A 51 -18.88 8.12 0.93
N PHE A 52 -19.24 7.53 -0.21
CA PHE A 52 -20.61 7.52 -0.70
C PHE A 52 -21.54 6.67 0.18
N GLY A 53 -21.05 5.53 0.69
CA GLY A 53 -21.76 4.73 1.67
C GLY A 53 -21.89 5.45 3.02
N GLY A 54 -20.90 6.29 3.37
CA GLY A 54 -20.92 7.13 4.56
C GLY A 54 -21.97 8.24 4.51
N GLU A 55 -22.23 8.79 3.32
CA GLU A 55 -23.28 9.79 3.08
C GLU A 55 -24.69 9.20 3.12
N ALA A 56 -24.86 8.01 2.56
CA ALA A 56 -26.17 7.36 2.51
C ALA A 56 -26.59 6.72 3.85
N TYR A 57 -25.66 6.06 4.56
CA TYR A 57 -25.98 5.19 5.71
C TYR A 57 -25.23 5.53 7.00
N GLY A 58 -24.40 6.57 6.99
CA GLY A 58 -23.58 7.01 8.12
C GLY A 58 -22.12 6.51 8.05
N PRO A 59 -21.19 7.24 8.70
CA PRO A 59 -19.75 7.08 8.48
C PRO A 59 -19.22 5.69 8.85
N ALA A 60 -19.74 5.06 9.90
CA ALA A 60 -19.31 3.72 10.31
C ALA A 60 -19.69 2.65 9.28
N VAL A 61 -20.88 2.77 8.67
CA VAL A 61 -21.37 1.82 7.65
C VAL A 61 -20.58 2.00 6.36
N GLY A 62 -20.29 3.25 5.97
CA GLY A 62 -19.41 3.54 4.84
C GLY A 62 -18.06 2.85 4.98
N ILE A 63 -17.36 3.06 6.10
CA ILE A 63 -16.04 2.45 6.36
C ILE A 63 -16.10 0.93 6.24
N ALA A 64 -17.12 0.29 6.82
CA ALA A 64 -17.30 -1.15 6.74
C ALA A 64 -17.51 -1.63 5.29
N LEU A 65 -18.36 -0.94 4.52
CA LEU A 65 -18.59 -1.27 3.10
C LEU A 65 -17.33 -1.07 2.25
N GLY A 66 -16.56 0.00 2.49
CA GLY A 66 -15.30 0.26 1.80
C GLY A 66 -14.27 -0.83 2.06
N LEU A 67 -14.12 -1.27 3.31
CA LEU A 67 -13.24 -2.39 3.67
C LEU A 67 -13.70 -3.70 3.01
N LEU A 68 -15.00 -4.00 3.04
CA LEU A 68 -15.53 -5.20 2.39
C LEU A 68 -15.30 -5.17 0.87
N ALA A 69 -15.44 -4.02 0.23
CA ALA A 69 -15.16 -3.88 -1.20
C ALA A 69 -13.68 -4.09 -1.53
N ALA A 70 -12.76 -3.57 -0.71
CA ALA A 70 -11.32 -3.81 -0.87
C ALA A 70 -10.95 -5.28 -0.70
N ILE A 71 -11.55 -5.95 0.29
CA ILE A 71 -11.39 -7.39 0.51
C ILE A 71 -11.96 -8.17 -0.67
N ALA A 72 -13.12 -7.80 -1.20
CA ALA A 72 -13.71 -8.45 -2.36
C ALA A 72 -12.83 -8.28 -3.61
N ALA A 73 -12.36 -7.06 -3.88
CA ALA A 73 -11.50 -6.76 -5.04
C ALA A 73 -10.15 -7.50 -4.99
N SER A 74 -9.49 -7.48 -3.83
CA SER A 74 -8.26 -8.25 -3.62
C SER A 74 -8.47 -9.77 -3.67
N SER A 75 -9.63 -10.26 -3.20
CA SER A 75 -9.98 -11.69 -3.30
C SER A 75 -10.16 -12.13 -4.76
N ILE A 76 -10.70 -11.26 -5.62
CA ILE A 76 -10.80 -11.52 -7.07
C ILE A 76 -9.41 -11.69 -7.66
N VAL A 77 -8.48 -10.77 -7.37
CA VAL A 77 -7.09 -10.90 -7.84
C VAL A 77 -6.39 -12.10 -7.22
N GLY A 78 -6.65 -12.41 -5.95
CA GLY A 78 -6.17 -13.63 -5.30
C GLY A 78 -6.67 -14.89 -6.02
N CYS A 79 -7.94 -14.94 -6.43
CA CYS A 79 -8.49 -16.03 -7.23
C CYS A 79 -7.85 -16.13 -8.63
N ILE A 80 -7.63 -14.99 -9.29
CA ILE A 80 -6.97 -14.93 -10.61
C ILE A 80 -5.53 -15.42 -10.50
N SER A 81 -4.77 -14.90 -9.53
CA SER A 81 -3.42 -15.31 -9.18
C SER A 81 -3.34 -16.83 -9.01
N LEU A 82 -4.23 -17.37 -8.18
CA LEU A 82 -4.30 -18.80 -7.88
C LEU A 82 -4.71 -19.67 -9.08
N ALA A 83 -5.49 -19.11 -10.01
CA ALA A 83 -5.86 -19.78 -11.26
C ALA A 83 -4.70 -19.77 -12.26
N LEU A 84 -3.93 -18.68 -12.32
CA LEU A 84 -2.73 -18.57 -13.15
C LEU A 84 -1.63 -19.51 -12.66
N SER A 85 -1.44 -19.64 -11.34
CA SER A 85 -0.45 -20.55 -10.75
C SER A 85 -0.72 -22.03 -11.02
N ARG A 86 -1.90 -22.40 -11.53
CA ARG A 86 -2.20 -23.77 -11.98
C ARG A 86 -1.62 -24.08 -13.36
N ARG A 87 -1.20 -23.07 -14.12
CA ARG A 87 -0.69 -23.29 -15.48
C ARG A 87 0.75 -23.82 -15.41
N PRO A 88 1.11 -24.81 -16.25
CA PRO A 88 2.43 -25.44 -16.23
C PRO A 88 3.58 -24.48 -16.59
N LYS A 89 3.27 -23.34 -17.22
CA LYS A 89 4.19 -22.21 -17.40
C LYS A 89 3.78 -21.11 -16.45
N ASN A 90 4.32 -21.15 -15.24
CA ASN A 90 4.12 -20.11 -14.24
C ASN A 90 5.03 -18.94 -14.63
N ASP A 91 4.52 -18.02 -15.45
CA ASP A 91 5.24 -16.80 -15.81
C ASP A 91 4.90 -15.71 -14.78
N PRO A 92 5.86 -15.26 -13.94
CA PRO A 92 5.62 -14.20 -12.97
C PRO A 92 5.08 -12.92 -13.61
N LEU A 93 5.44 -12.66 -14.88
CA LEU A 93 4.95 -11.50 -15.61
C LEU A 93 3.45 -11.57 -15.86
N ALA A 94 2.89 -12.76 -16.10
CA ALA A 94 1.46 -12.90 -16.34
C ALA A 94 0.60 -12.46 -15.14
N LEU A 95 1.11 -12.68 -13.92
CA LEU A 95 0.43 -12.28 -12.68
C LEU A 95 0.50 -10.76 -12.46
N VAL A 96 1.67 -10.17 -12.75
CA VAL A 96 1.83 -8.70 -12.71
C VAL A 96 0.93 -8.03 -13.75
N LEU A 97 0.91 -8.52 -15.00
CA LEU A 97 0.02 -7.99 -16.04
C LEU A 97 -1.47 -8.16 -15.69
N ALA A 98 -1.86 -9.30 -15.09
CA ALA A 98 -3.23 -9.51 -14.64
C ALA A 98 -3.62 -8.51 -13.55
N SER A 99 -2.75 -8.27 -12.57
CA SER A 99 -2.98 -7.26 -11.53
C SER A 99 -3.04 -5.84 -12.10
N PHE A 100 -2.17 -5.52 -13.06
CA PHE A 100 -2.17 -4.22 -13.75
C PHE A 100 -3.47 -3.98 -14.52
N GLY A 101 -3.93 -4.98 -15.30
CA GLY A 101 -5.22 -4.90 -16.00
C GLY A 101 -6.39 -4.73 -15.03
N PHE A 102 -6.34 -5.41 -13.88
CA PHE A 102 -7.37 -5.25 -12.84
C PHE A 102 -7.31 -3.89 -12.14
N ALA A 103 -6.12 -3.33 -11.94
CA ALA A 103 -5.93 -1.98 -11.40
C ALA A 103 -6.63 -0.94 -12.31
N LEU A 104 -6.38 -1.02 -13.62
CA LEU A 104 -7.02 -0.14 -14.61
C LEU A 104 -8.54 -0.34 -14.66
N PHE A 105 -9.01 -1.57 -14.50
CA PHE A 105 -10.44 -1.87 -14.42
C PHE A 105 -11.08 -1.21 -13.18
N ILE A 106 -10.44 -1.30 -12.01
CA ILE A 106 -10.92 -0.64 -10.79
C ILE A 106 -10.93 0.88 -10.97
N ASP A 107 -9.83 1.47 -11.44
CA ASP A 107 -9.76 2.92 -11.63
C ASP A 107 -10.86 3.40 -12.59
N SER A 108 -11.07 2.69 -13.70
CA SER A 108 -12.14 2.99 -14.67
C SER A 108 -13.54 2.82 -14.07
N PHE A 109 -13.74 1.78 -13.26
CA PHE A 109 -15.01 1.51 -12.58
C PHE A 109 -15.36 2.60 -11.56
N VAL A 110 -14.38 3.02 -10.75
CA VAL A 110 -14.55 4.10 -9.77
C VAL A 110 -14.85 5.42 -10.48
N LEU A 111 -14.07 5.78 -11.51
CA LEU A 111 -14.29 7.01 -12.28
C LEU A 111 -15.68 7.06 -12.94
N THR A 112 -16.16 5.94 -13.46
CA THR A 112 -17.47 5.86 -14.12
C THR A 112 -18.63 5.91 -13.12
N SER A 113 -18.46 5.30 -11.95
CA SER A 113 -19.54 5.20 -10.94
C SER A 113 -19.66 6.43 -10.05
N PHE A 114 -18.52 7.04 -9.70
CA PHE A 114 -18.44 8.11 -8.69
C PHE A 114 -18.03 9.47 -9.26
N GLY A 115 -17.65 9.54 -10.54
CA GLY A 115 -17.23 10.77 -11.21
C GLY A 115 -15.74 11.08 -11.05
N LYS A 116 -15.32 12.21 -11.64
CA LYS A 116 -13.92 12.66 -11.67
C LYS A 116 -13.59 13.69 -10.58
N ASP A 117 -14.59 14.20 -9.87
CA ASP A 117 -14.38 15.29 -8.93
C ASP A 117 -13.60 14.80 -7.70
N PRO A 118 -12.41 15.35 -7.40
CA PRO A 118 -11.66 14.99 -6.22
C PRO A 118 -12.41 15.50 -4.99
N PHE A 119 -12.93 14.60 -4.18
CA PHE A 119 -13.63 14.96 -2.95
C PHE A 119 -12.69 14.88 -1.75
N ILE A 120 -12.62 15.98 -1.01
CA ILE A 120 -11.88 16.08 0.24
C ILE A 120 -12.91 16.11 1.37
N ARG A 121 -13.11 15.00 2.09
CA ARG A 121 -13.81 15.01 3.38
C ARG A 121 -12.76 15.22 4.47
N GLN A 122 -12.66 16.44 4.99
CA GLN A 122 -11.97 16.69 6.26
C GLN A 122 -12.97 16.48 7.41
N PRO A 123 -12.86 15.40 8.20
CA PRO A 123 -13.79 15.14 9.30
C PRO A 123 -13.63 16.11 10.47
N PHE A 124 -12.52 16.86 10.53
CA PHE A 124 -12.25 17.83 11.60
C PHE A 124 -11.98 19.22 11.01
N ALA A 125 -12.78 20.21 11.42
CA ALA A 125 -12.60 21.62 11.06
C ALA A 125 -11.54 22.33 11.92
N GLU A 126 -11.22 21.78 13.09
CA GLU A 126 -10.30 22.38 14.06
C GLU A 126 -8.88 21.84 13.91
N PHE A 127 -7.95 22.75 13.67
CA PHE A 127 -6.51 22.45 13.67
C PHE A 127 -5.97 22.64 15.08
N TRP A 128 -5.21 21.68 15.59
CA TRP A 128 -4.48 21.86 16.82
C TRP A 128 -3.24 22.70 16.55
N THR A 129 -3.12 23.83 17.23
CA THR A 129 -1.92 24.66 17.20
C THR A 129 -0.95 24.20 18.28
N ILE A 130 -0.04 23.30 17.90
CA ILE A 130 1.09 22.89 18.76
C ILE A 130 2.32 23.66 18.27
N PHE A 131 3.01 24.39 19.16
CA PHE A 131 4.19 25.23 18.83
C PHE A 131 3.96 26.24 17.69
N GLY A 132 2.76 26.81 17.58
CA GLY A 132 2.43 27.81 16.53
C GLY A 132 2.18 27.21 15.14
N MET A 133 2.12 25.87 15.00
CA MET A 133 1.86 25.17 13.75
C MET A 133 0.49 24.50 13.75
N ARG A 134 -0.26 24.63 12.65
CA ARG A 134 -1.58 24.00 12.45
C ARG A 134 -1.40 22.52 12.09
N ILE A 135 -1.56 21.64 13.07
CA ILE A 135 -1.56 20.18 12.84
C ILE A 135 -3.01 19.71 12.85
N SER A 136 -3.44 19.02 11.79
CA SER A 136 -4.76 18.38 11.79
C SER A 136 -4.76 17.22 12.81
N PRO A 137 -5.74 17.11 13.72
CA PRO A 137 -5.85 16.01 14.70
C PRO A 137 -5.75 14.62 14.06
N GLN A 138 -6.14 14.54 12.79
CA GLN A 138 -6.13 13.35 11.99
C GLN A 138 -4.74 12.78 11.68
N ALA A 139 -3.73 13.63 11.62
CA ALA A 139 -2.34 13.22 11.52
C ALA A 139 -1.94 12.28 12.67
N GLY A 140 -2.33 12.64 13.90
CA GLY A 140 -2.07 11.81 15.09
C GLY A 140 -2.76 10.45 15.02
N ILE A 141 -3.99 10.42 14.50
CA ILE A 141 -4.75 9.17 14.30
C ILE A 141 -4.04 8.27 13.29
N ASN A 142 -3.55 8.80 12.17
CA ASN A 142 -2.82 8.01 11.18
C ASN A 142 -1.52 7.43 11.75
N VAL A 143 -0.77 8.20 12.53
CA VAL A 143 0.44 7.70 13.20
C VAL A 143 0.09 6.60 14.20
N ALA A 144 -0.94 6.80 15.03
CA ALA A 144 -1.39 5.80 15.99
C ALA A 144 -1.82 4.49 15.31
N ILE A 145 -2.66 4.59 14.26
CA ILE A 145 -3.12 3.43 13.50
C ILE A 145 -1.94 2.76 12.76
N GLY A 146 -1.04 3.54 12.17
CA GLY A 146 0.18 3.04 11.55
C GLY A 146 1.03 2.23 12.51
N LEU A 147 1.28 2.74 13.72
CA LEU A 147 2.06 2.03 14.74
C LEU A 147 1.37 0.74 15.20
N VAL A 148 0.05 0.79 15.41
CA VAL A 148 -0.76 -0.39 15.77
C VAL A 148 -0.71 -1.44 14.67
N LEU A 149 -0.81 -1.04 13.39
CA LEU A 149 -0.72 -1.94 12.25
C LEU A 149 0.67 -2.55 12.09
N VAL A 150 1.74 -1.77 12.28
CA VAL A 150 3.11 -2.32 12.31
C VAL A 150 3.22 -3.41 13.39
N LEU A 151 2.72 -3.14 14.60
CA LEU A 151 2.78 -4.09 15.71
C LEU A 151 1.97 -5.35 15.39
N LEU A 152 0.73 -5.21 14.91
CA LEU A 152 -0.13 -6.34 14.53
C LEU A 152 0.50 -7.18 13.42
N LEU A 153 1.02 -6.54 12.37
CA LEU A 153 1.67 -7.24 11.26
C LEU A 153 2.98 -7.89 11.70
N TYR A 154 3.73 -7.26 12.58
CA TYR A 154 4.94 -7.85 13.15
C TYR A 154 4.61 -9.11 13.96
N ILE A 155 3.59 -9.06 14.81
CA ILE A 155 3.12 -10.23 15.57
C ILE A 155 2.61 -11.31 14.61
N LEU A 156 1.77 -10.94 13.64
CA LEU A 156 1.23 -11.86 12.64
C LEU A 156 2.35 -12.58 11.89
N LEU A 157 3.34 -11.84 11.38
CA LEU A 157 4.41 -12.42 10.59
C LEU A 157 5.40 -13.21 11.47
N TYR A 158 5.87 -12.67 12.60
CA TYR A 158 6.99 -13.25 13.34
C TYR A 158 6.59 -14.14 14.51
N ARG A 159 5.38 -14.01 15.05
CA ARG A 159 4.93 -14.76 16.23
C ARG A 159 3.85 -15.79 15.94
N THR A 160 3.11 -15.71 14.82
CA THR A 160 2.05 -16.69 14.53
C THR A 160 2.53 -17.84 13.64
N ALA A 161 1.84 -18.98 13.72
CA ALA A 161 2.07 -20.12 12.83
C ALA A 161 1.84 -19.74 11.36
N TRP A 162 0.82 -18.91 11.10
CA TRP A 162 0.47 -18.46 9.76
C TRP A 162 1.62 -17.69 9.08
N GLY A 163 2.30 -16.80 9.82
CA GLY A 163 3.47 -16.09 9.32
C GLY A 163 4.70 -16.99 9.09
N ARG A 164 4.87 -18.07 9.88
CA ARG A 164 5.94 -19.06 9.65
C ARG A 164 5.68 -19.85 8.38
N ASP A 165 4.46 -20.34 8.20
CA ASP A 165 4.04 -21.11 7.03
C ASP A 165 4.14 -20.27 5.75
N MET A 166 3.81 -18.98 5.84
CA MET A 166 3.96 -18.01 4.75
C MET A 166 5.41 -17.88 4.30
N ARG A 167 6.33 -17.60 5.23
CA ARG A 167 7.77 -17.50 4.92
C ARG A 167 8.37 -18.82 4.41
N ALA A 168 7.90 -19.95 4.93
CA ALA A 168 8.32 -21.26 4.45
C ALA A 168 7.88 -21.47 2.99
N SER A 169 6.64 -21.10 2.66
CA SER A 169 6.10 -21.20 1.29
C SER A 169 6.81 -20.25 0.30
N ALA A 170 7.26 -19.09 0.77
CA ALA A 170 8.02 -18.12 -0.02
C ALA A 170 9.43 -18.62 -0.40
N THR A 171 10.03 -19.45 0.46
CA THR A 171 11.39 -19.97 0.21
C THR A 171 11.37 -21.11 -0.80
N ASN A 172 10.43 -22.04 -0.66
CA ASN A 172 10.24 -23.12 -1.61
C ASN A 172 8.81 -23.67 -1.54
N GLU A 173 7.99 -23.28 -2.52
CA GLU A 173 6.58 -23.64 -2.58
C GLU A 173 6.37 -25.17 -2.66
N VAL A 174 7.25 -25.88 -3.38
CA VAL A 174 7.16 -27.33 -3.57
C VAL A 174 7.47 -28.07 -2.27
N ALA A 175 8.54 -27.67 -1.58
CA ALA A 175 8.90 -28.26 -0.30
C ALA A 175 7.83 -27.99 0.78
N ALA A 176 7.26 -26.78 0.80
CA ALA A 176 6.18 -26.43 1.71
C ALA A 176 4.91 -27.29 1.47
N LYS A 177 4.56 -27.54 0.21
CA LYS A 177 3.44 -28.44 -0.15
C LYS A 177 3.69 -29.88 0.30
N LEU A 178 4.92 -30.38 0.16
CA LEU A 178 5.31 -31.72 0.63
C LEU A 178 5.29 -31.83 2.16
N ALA A 179 5.56 -30.73 2.87
CA ALA A 179 5.44 -30.64 4.32
C ALA A 179 3.98 -30.54 4.82
N GLY A 180 2.99 -30.58 3.92
CA GLY A 180 1.56 -30.53 4.26
C GLY A 180 1.01 -29.12 4.48
N ILE A 181 1.78 -28.06 4.17
CA ILE A 181 1.32 -26.67 4.31
C ILE A 181 0.29 -26.39 3.20
N PRO A 182 -0.92 -25.91 3.54
CA PRO A 182 -1.94 -25.58 2.55
C PRO A 182 -1.63 -24.21 1.90
N VAL A 183 -0.52 -24.14 1.13
CA VAL A 183 0.00 -22.92 0.48
C VAL A 183 -1.10 -22.13 -0.22
N ARG A 184 -1.99 -22.84 -0.91
CA ARG A 184 -3.09 -22.27 -1.67
C ARG A 184 -4.08 -21.45 -0.81
N ARG A 185 -4.46 -21.98 0.35
CA ARG A 185 -5.37 -21.31 1.29
C ARG A 185 -4.66 -20.15 1.97
N LEU A 186 -3.37 -20.34 2.24
CA LEU A 186 -2.54 -19.34 2.88
C LEU A 186 -2.35 -18.11 1.97
N GLN A 187 -1.95 -18.30 0.72
CA GLN A 187 -1.85 -17.23 -0.28
C GLN A 187 -3.18 -16.48 -0.46
N PHE A 188 -4.30 -17.20 -0.58
CA PHE A 188 -5.61 -16.56 -0.70
C PHE A 188 -5.97 -15.71 0.53
N GLY A 189 -5.71 -16.23 1.74
CA GLY A 189 -5.87 -15.46 2.97
C GLY A 189 -4.98 -14.22 3.02
N THR A 190 -3.77 -14.29 2.46
CA THR A 190 -2.88 -13.12 2.33
C THR A 190 -3.44 -12.06 1.41
N PHE A 191 -4.04 -12.44 0.27
CA PHE A 191 -4.75 -11.48 -0.58
C PHE A 191 -5.90 -10.79 0.15
N MET A 192 -6.71 -11.53 0.90
CA MET A 192 -7.81 -10.95 1.69
C MET A 192 -7.29 -9.95 2.73
N LEU A 193 -6.23 -10.31 3.47
CA LEU A 193 -5.63 -9.41 4.45
C LEU A 193 -4.96 -8.21 3.80
N ALA A 194 -4.28 -8.40 2.66
CA ALA A 194 -3.69 -7.30 1.90
C ALA A 194 -4.76 -6.32 1.41
N GLY A 195 -5.90 -6.81 0.91
CA GLY A 195 -7.04 -5.94 0.57
C GLY A 195 -7.61 -5.19 1.75
N ALA A 196 -7.74 -5.85 2.91
CA ALA A 196 -8.20 -5.19 4.14
C ALA A 196 -7.24 -4.05 4.56
N LEU A 197 -5.93 -4.31 4.51
CA LEU A 197 -4.91 -3.30 4.82
C LEU A 197 -4.87 -2.16 3.80
N ALA A 198 -4.96 -2.49 2.51
CA ALA A 198 -4.99 -1.52 1.42
C ALA A 198 -6.23 -0.63 1.52
N GLY A 199 -7.39 -1.21 1.78
CA GLY A 199 -8.64 -0.48 1.98
C GLY A 199 -8.58 0.43 3.21
N LEU A 200 -8.05 -0.07 4.33
CA LEU A 200 -7.87 0.73 5.54
C LEU A 200 -6.91 1.91 5.29
N ALA A 201 -5.78 1.66 4.61
CA ALA A 201 -4.86 2.72 4.21
C ALA A 201 -5.53 3.75 3.29
N GLY A 202 -6.33 3.31 2.32
CA GLY A 202 -7.09 4.19 1.42
C GLY A 202 -8.10 5.07 2.13
N ILE A 203 -8.87 4.50 3.07
CA ILE A 203 -9.84 5.26 3.89
C ILE A 203 -9.11 6.32 4.74
N LEU A 204 -7.95 5.99 5.31
CA LEU A 204 -7.15 6.97 6.05
C LEU A 204 -6.60 8.08 5.13
N VAL A 205 -6.13 7.73 3.93
CA VAL A 205 -5.66 8.70 2.93
C VAL A 205 -6.79 9.66 2.55
N LEU A 206 -7.98 9.13 2.24
CA LEU A 206 -9.17 9.91 1.87
C LEU A 206 -9.45 11.02 2.89
N TYR A 207 -9.52 10.67 4.17
CA TYR A 207 -9.87 11.66 5.17
C TYR A 207 -8.72 12.66 5.41
N THR A 208 -7.47 12.34 5.07
CA THR A 208 -6.29 13.13 5.45
C THR A 208 -5.89 14.14 4.37
N ALA A 209 -5.72 13.66 3.14
CA ALA A 209 -5.24 14.46 2.01
C ALA A 209 -6.34 14.74 0.98
N GLY A 210 -7.50 14.10 1.11
CA GLY A 210 -8.41 13.94 -0.01
C GLY A 210 -7.89 12.89 -1.00
N MET A 211 -8.79 12.30 -1.77
CA MET A 211 -8.43 11.26 -2.71
C MET A 211 -8.98 11.63 -4.09
N ASP A 212 -8.10 11.69 -5.07
CA ASP A 212 -8.50 11.69 -6.47
C ASP A 212 -8.77 10.24 -6.90
N PHE A 213 -9.91 9.99 -7.52
CA PHE A 213 -10.27 8.66 -8.00
C PHE A 213 -9.36 8.17 -9.14
N ALA A 214 -8.61 9.05 -9.78
CA ALA A 214 -7.56 8.67 -10.75
C ALA A 214 -6.19 8.38 -10.11
N SER A 215 -6.05 8.48 -8.79
CA SER A 215 -4.75 8.35 -8.09
C SER A 215 -4.33 6.91 -7.76
N GLY A 216 -5.12 5.90 -8.15
CA GLY A 216 -4.88 4.50 -7.78
C GLY A 216 -3.47 4.02 -8.12
N MET A 217 -3.03 4.23 -9.36
CA MET A 217 -1.67 3.88 -9.79
C MET A 217 -0.58 4.69 -9.06
N HIS A 218 -0.82 5.97 -8.81
CA HIS A 218 0.13 6.81 -8.08
C HIS A 218 0.34 6.29 -6.64
N LEU A 219 -0.75 5.93 -5.95
CA LEU A 219 -0.70 5.34 -4.62
C LEU A 219 -0.01 3.97 -4.61
N THR A 220 -0.27 3.13 -5.62
CA THR A 220 0.45 1.85 -5.78
C THR A 220 1.96 2.10 -5.90
N LEU A 221 2.37 3.03 -6.78
CA LEU A 221 3.79 3.31 -7.03
C LEU A 221 4.48 3.92 -5.80
N ALA A 222 3.82 4.84 -5.10
CA ALA A 222 4.34 5.45 -3.87
C ALA A 222 4.49 4.39 -2.76
N GLY A 223 3.47 3.54 -2.55
CA GLY A 223 3.52 2.44 -1.59
C GLY A 223 4.57 1.38 -1.95
N PHE A 224 4.72 1.07 -3.25
CA PHE A 224 5.72 0.13 -3.74
C PHE A 224 7.14 0.65 -3.54
N GLY A 225 7.36 1.92 -3.89
CA GLY A 225 8.60 2.62 -3.57
C GLY A 225 8.90 2.54 -2.07
N ALA A 226 7.91 2.83 -1.22
CA ALA A 226 8.06 2.82 0.22
C ALA A 226 8.46 1.42 0.74
N ALA A 227 7.89 0.37 0.16
CA ALA A 227 8.23 -1.01 0.50
C ALA A 227 9.65 -1.41 0.03
N ILE A 228 10.12 -0.90 -1.11
CA ILE A 228 11.43 -1.29 -1.68
C ILE A 228 12.61 -0.60 -1.02
N VAL A 229 12.49 0.67 -0.64
CA VAL A 229 13.64 1.50 -0.25
C VAL A 229 14.49 0.84 0.83
N PHE A 230 13.85 0.25 1.85
CA PHE A 230 14.52 -0.52 2.92
C PHE A 230 14.28 -2.04 2.83
N GLY A 231 13.68 -2.50 1.73
CA GLY A 231 13.43 -3.90 1.41
C GLY A 231 12.04 -4.40 1.80
N LEU A 232 11.47 -5.22 0.90
CA LEU A 232 10.11 -5.76 0.94
C LEU A 232 9.82 -6.72 2.12
N ASN A 233 10.86 -7.13 2.86
CA ASN A 233 10.77 -8.14 3.92
C ASN A 233 10.65 -7.48 5.30
N GLY A 234 9.48 -6.91 5.59
CA GLY A 234 9.07 -6.55 6.95
C GLY A 234 8.29 -5.23 7.05
N PRO A 235 7.28 -5.15 7.95
CA PRO A 235 6.40 -3.98 8.06
C PRO A 235 7.16 -2.73 8.50
N LEU A 236 8.13 -2.85 9.42
CA LEU A 236 8.91 -1.71 9.90
C LEU A 236 9.72 -1.03 8.78
N ARG A 237 10.26 -1.82 7.84
CA ARG A 237 11.04 -1.31 6.71
C ARG A 237 10.16 -0.52 5.73
N GLY A 238 8.95 -1.00 5.48
CA GLY A 238 7.96 -0.29 4.67
C GLY A 238 7.55 1.05 5.28
N LEU A 239 7.37 1.12 6.61
CA LEU A 239 7.06 2.39 7.28
C LEU A 239 8.21 3.40 7.17
N LEU A 240 9.45 2.97 7.41
CA LEU A 240 10.63 3.84 7.26
C LEU A 240 10.81 4.32 5.81
N GLY A 241 10.51 3.47 4.83
CA GLY A 241 10.58 3.85 3.41
C GLY A 241 9.48 4.82 3.02
N GLY A 242 8.27 4.64 3.58
CA GLY A 242 7.18 5.60 3.45
C GLY A 242 7.57 6.97 3.98
N LEU A 243 8.13 7.04 5.19
CA LEU A 243 8.65 8.28 5.78
C LEU A 243 9.68 8.97 4.88
N ALA A 244 10.63 8.20 4.34
CA ALA A 244 11.63 8.75 3.42
C ALA A 244 10.98 9.36 2.15
N ILE A 245 10.06 8.63 1.53
CA ILE A 245 9.38 9.08 0.30
C ILE A 245 8.48 10.29 0.56
N GLY A 246 7.72 10.29 1.65
CA GLY A 246 6.84 11.42 2.00
C GLY A 246 7.61 12.71 2.28
N ILE A 247 8.77 12.62 2.93
CA ILE A 247 9.66 13.78 3.14
C ILE A 247 10.21 14.28 1.80
N VAL A 248 10.69 13.38 0.94
CA VAL A 248 11.20 13.76 -0.39
C VAL A 248 10.11 14.42 -1.24
N GLU A 249 8.90 13.88 -1.22
CA GLU A 249 7.77 14.41 -1.98
C GLU A 249 7.31 15.77 -1.51
N THR A 250 7.18 15.98 -0.20
CA THR A 250 6.75 17.28 0.33
C THR A 250 7.79 18.36 0.16
N ILE A 251 9.08 18.05 0.36
CA ILE A 251 10.16 18.99 0.07
C ILE A 251 10.16 19.32 -1.42
N SER A 252 10.02 18.31 -2.29
CA SER A 252 9.92 18.52 -3.73
C SER A 252 8.74 19.43 -4.09
N ALA A 253 7.55 19.17 -3.55
CA ALA A 253 6.36 19.98 -3.80
C ALA A 253 6.46 21.41 -3.24
N GLY A 254 7.27 21.64 -2.21
CA GLY A 254 7.52 22.97 -1.66
C GLY A 254 8.49 23.82 -2.49
N TYR A 255 9.46 23.18 -3.16
CA TYR A 255 10.51 23.88 -3.92
C TYR A 255 10.36 23.79 -5.45
N ALA A 256 9.59 22.84 -5.96
CA ALA A 256 9.36 22.62 -7.39
C ALA A 256 7.86 22.75 -7.73
N SER A 257 7.55 23.45 -8.82
CA SER A 257 6.17 23.64 -9.27
C SER A 257 5.71 22.54 -10.26
N GLY A 258 4.44 22.16 -10.14
CA GLY A 258 3.73 21.36 -11.14
C GLY A 258 4.26 19.92 -11.31
N ALA A 259 4.42 19.48 -12.57
CA ALA A 259 4.79 18.11 -12.92
C ALA A 259 6.18 17.66 -12.42
N ILE A 260 7.05 18.61 -12.06
CA ILE A 260 8.38 18.29 -11.51
C ILE A 260 8.23 17.76 -10.08
N ALA A 261 7.23 18.24 -9.32
CA ALA A 261 7.00 17.81 -7.95
C ALA A 261 6.71 16.30 -7.84
N THR A 262 5.95 15.75 -8.80
CA THR A 262 5.60 14.33 -8.88
C THR A 262 6.70 13.47 -9.51
N LEU A 263 7.58 14.06 -10.31
CA LEU A 263 8.73 13.36 -10.91
C LEU A 263 9.83 13.03 -9.89
N VAL A 264 10.07 13.90 -8.91
CA VAL A 264 11.18 13.73 -7.96
C VAL A 264 11.02 12.47 -7.08
N PRO A 265 9.86 12.16 -6.49
CA PRO A 265 9.65 10.90 -5.76
C PRO A 265 9.86 9.66 -6.63
N LEU A 266 9.36 9.70 -7.88
CA LEU A 266 9.56 8.61 -8.84
C LEU A 266 11.03 8.44 -9.23
N ALA A 267 11.74 9.53 -9.46
CA ALA A 267 13.18 9.52 -9.74
C ALA A 267 13.97 9.02 -8.52
N PHE A 268 13.55 9.36 -7.30
CA PHE A 268 14.14 8.83 -6.08
C PHE A 268 13.95 7.32 -5.97
N ILE A 269 12.73 6.82 -6.20
CA ILE A 269 12.45 5.37 -6.25
C ILE A 269 13.33 4.70 -7.32
N PHE A 270 13.44 5.30 -8.51
CA PHE A 270 14.28 4.79 -9.59
C PHE A 270 15.77 4.74 -9.21
N GLY A 271 16.27 5.79 -8.55
CA GLY A 271 17.64 5.84 -8.03
C GLY A 271 17.87 4.73 -7.00
N VAL A 272 16.98 4.59 -6.02
CA VAL A 272 17.11 3.54 -5.00
C VAL A 272 17.05 2.15 -5.63
N LEU A 273 16.19 1.94 -6.63
CA LEU A 273 16.11 0.67 -7.35
C LEU A 273 17.39 0.32 -8.10
N THR A 274 18.00 1.28 -8.81
CA THR A 274 19.24 1.02 -9.56
C THR A 274 20.41 0.68 -8.63
N PHE A 275 20.55 1.38 -7.50
CA PHE A 275 21.58 1.09 -6.50
C PHE A 275 21.30 -0.20 -5.69
N SER A 276 20.05 -0.46 -5.32
CA SER A 276 19.66 -1.64 -4.54
C SER A 276 19.68 -2.94 -5.36
N ALA A 277 19.24 -2.90 -6.62
CA ALA A 277 19.30 -4.05 -7.54
C ALA A 277 20.74 -4.45 -7.85
N SER A 278 21.65 -3.48 -7.99
CA SER A 278 23.08 -3.71 -8.17
C SER A 278 23.69 -4.46 -6.97
N GLY A 279 23.26 -4.15 -5.74
CA GLY A 279 23.73 -4.85 -4.53
C GLY A 279 23.23 -6.30 -4.38
N ARG A 280 22.04 -6.63 -4.89
CA ARG A 280 21.46 -7.99 -4.78
C ARG A 280 21.96 -8.96 -5.83
N GLN A 281 22.27 -8.51 -7.05
CA GLN A 281 22.79 -9.41 -8.10
C GLN A 281 24.18 -9.97 -7.77
N VAL A 282 25.00 -9.24 -6.99
CA VAL A 282 26.33 -9.69 -6.58
C VAL A 282 26.26 -10.83 -5.54
N ALA A 283 25.19 -10.93 -4.75
CA ALA A 283 25.03 -11.96 -3.72
C ALA A 283 24.50 -13.31 -4.26
N THR A 284 23.85 -13.32 -5.43
CA THR A 284 23.29 -14.55 -6.03
C THR A 284 24.22 -15.22 -7.05
N GLY A 285 25.38 -14.63 -7.34
CA GLY A 285 26.41 -15.20 -8.23
C GLY A 285 27.24 -16.35 -7.64
N SER A 286 26.91 -16.86 -6.45
CA SER A 286 27.64 -17.96 -5.79
C SER A 286 26.71 -19.11 -5.37
N ARG A 287 25.84 -19.54 -6.28
CA ARG A 287 25.21 -20.88 -6.23
C ARG A 287 25.11 -21.43 -7.65
N ALA A 288 26.28 -21.71 -8.23
CA ALA A 288 26.43 -22.73 -9.26
C ALA A 288 26.55 -24.09 -8.58
#